data_AF-A0A9E5M588-F1
#
_entry.id   AF-A0A9E5M588-F1
#
_cell.length_a   1.000
_cell.length_b   1.000
_cell.length_c   1.000
_cell.angle_alpha   90.00
_cell.angle_beta   90.00
_cell.angle_gamma   90.00
#
_symmetry.space_group_name_H-M   'P 1'
#
loop_
_entity.id
_entity.type
_entity.pdbx_description
1 polymer ?
#
loop_
_entity_poly.entity_id
_entity_poly.type
_entity_poly.pdbx_seq_one_letter_code
_entity_poly.pdbx_strand_id
1 'polypeptide(L)'
;MARVAKGKKPQYFSDPAIDKLLWMTITLMEELSVTRDRLDTVERLLDRKRVLPRQAIERFAPDAKSAAERAARRAAYVDRVLRALQAELEEITGTDMPLTAEEVVAVVDS
;
A
#
# COMPACT_ATOMS: atom_id res chain seq x y z
N MET A 1 21.74 20.15 10.27
CA MET A 1 21.79 18.80 10.89
C MET A 1 20.47 18.57 11.60
N ALA A 2 19.59 17.73 11.06
CA ALA A 2 18.29 17.46 11.68
C ALA A 2 18.50 16.75 13.03
N ARG A 3 17.87 17.26 14.08
CA ARG A 3 17.99 16.76 15.44
C ARG A 3 17.24 15.44 15.53
N VAL A 4 17.95 14.31 15.49
CA VAL A 4 17.34 12.99 15.76
C VAL A 4 16.95 12.96 17.23
N ALA A 5 15.64 12.90 17.49
CA ALA A 5 15.13 12.79 18.85
C ALA A 5 15.63 11.48 19.49
N LYS A 6 16.41 11.57 20.57
CA LYS A 6 16.92 10.42 21.35
C LYS A 6 15.85 9.86 22.30
N GLY A 7 14.64 9.61 21.80
CA GLY A 7 13.57 8.97 22.56
C GLY A 7 13.35 7.54 22.07
N LYS A 8 13.22 6.57 22.97
CA LYS A 8 12.57 5.30 22.61
C LYS A 8 11.19 5.65 22.02
N LYS A 9 10.82 5.01 20.90
CA LYS A 9 9.48 5.19 20.32
C LYS A 9 8.43 4.96 21.43
N PRO A 10 7.43 5.83 21.59
CA PRO A 10 6.38 5.62 22.57
C PRO A 10 5.70 4.28 22.32
N GLN A 11 5.45 3.53 23.40
CA GLN A 11 4.63 2.32 23.38
C GLN A 11 3.23 2.74 23.80
N TYR A 12 2.25 2.57 22.92
CA TYR A 12 0.85 2.94 23.16
C TYR A 12 0.01 1.73 23.55
N PHE A 13 0.41 0.52 23.13
CA PHE A 13 -0.35 -0.70 23.35
C PHE A 13 0.40 -1.70 24.23
N SER A 14 -0.34 -2.64 24.83
CA SER A 14 0.25 -3.70 25.66
C SER A 14 1.17 -4.62 24.86
N ASP A 15 0.82 -4.89 23.60
CA ASP A 15 1.62 -5.68 22.67
C ASP A 15 2.49 -4.76 21.78
N PRO A 16 3.84 -4.82 21.90
CA PRO A 16 4.76 -4.07 21.07
C PRO A 16 4.62 -4.34 19.56
N ALA A 17 4.03 -5.48 19.15
CA ALA A 17 3.76 -5.76 17.75
C ALA A 17 2.69 -4.82 17.16
N ILE A 18 1.69 -4.44 17.96
CA ILE A 18 0.63 -3.51 17.55
C ILE A 18 1.20 -2.11 17.35
N ASP A 19 2.09 -1.66 18.25
CA ASP A 19 2.78 -0.38 18.09
C ASP A 19 3.64 -0.36 16.81
N LYS A 20 4.36 -1.45 16.51
CA LYS A 20 5.12 -1.56 15.27
C LYS A 20 4.22 -1.47 14.03
N LEU A 21 3.08 -2.17 14.04
CA LEU A 21 2.11 -2.12 12.96
C LEU A 21 1.57 -0.70 12.77
N LEU A 22 1.17 -0.03 13.85
CA LEU A 22 0.72 1.37 13.83
C LEU A 22 1.78 2.28 13.19
N TRP A 23 3.04 2.17 13.62
CA TRP A 23 4.13 2.96 13.03
C TRP A 23 4.31 2.69 11.54
N MET A 24 4.22 1.43 11.11
CA MET A 24 4.29 1.08 9.69
C MET A 24 3.12 1.70 8.90
N THR A 25 1.89 1.63 9.44
CA THR A 25 0.71 2.23 8.81
C THR A 25 0.82 3.74 8.70
N ILE A 26 1.29 4.43 9.75
CA ILE A 26 1.50 5.88 9.72
C ILE A 26 2.54 6.26 8.66
N THR A 27 3.68 5.57 8.63
CA THR A 27 4.71 5.83 7.61
C THR A 27 4.18 5.60 6.19
N LEU A 28 3.41 4.54 5.95
CA LEU A 28 2.77 4.32 4.65
C LEU A 28 1.74 5.40 4.29
N MET A 29 0.99 5.90 5.28
CA MET A 29 0.05 7.00 5.10
C MET A 29 0.77 8.30 4.71
N GLU A 30 1.90 8.61 5.35
CA GLU A 30 2.74 9.77 5.03
C GLU A 30 3.26 9.69 3.59
N GLU A 31 3.83 8.55 3.18
CA GLU A 31 4.32 8.33 1.82
C GLU A 31 3.19 8.41 0.78
N LEU A 32 2.00 7.88 1.09
CA LEU A 32 0.82 8.00 0.23
C LEU A 32 0.36 9.46 0.10
N SER A 33 0.40 10.23 1.19
CA SER A 33 0.04 11.65 1.17
C SER A 33 0.96 12.44 0.25
N VAL A 34 2.29 12.27 0.40
CA VAL A 34 3.29 12.93 -0.45
C VAL A 34 3.12 12.52 -1.91
N THR A 35 2.81 11.25 -2.17
CA THR A 35 2.55 10.75 -3.52
C THR A 35 1.30 11.40 -4.14
N ARG A 36 0.23 11.56 -3.36
CA ARG A 36 -1.01 12.23 -3.80
C ARG A 36 -0.78 13.71 -4.10
N ASP A 37 -0.02 14.42 -3.28
CA ASP A 37 0.33 15.83 -3.51
C ASP A 37 1.17 16.01 -4.78
N ARG A 38 2.11 15.09 -5.01
CA ARG A 38 2.91 15.07 -6.24
C ARG A 38 2.04 14.80 -7.47
N LEU A 39 1.05 13.90 -7.36
CA LEU A 39 0.11 13.64 -8.45
C LEU A 39 -0.75 14.88 -8.75
N ASP A 40 -1.35 15.50 -7.74
CA ASP A 40 -2.13 16.76 -7.90
C ASP A 40 -1.29 17.86 -8.56
N THR A 41 -0.02 17.98 -8.18
CA THR A 41 0.92 18.92 -8.83
C THR A 41 1.08 18.62 -10.32
N VAL A 42 1.25 17.36 -10.71
CA VAL A 42 1.36 16.95 -12.12
C VAL A 42 0.07 17.28 -12.87
N GLU A 43 -1.09 16.95 -12.31
CA GLU A 43 -2.39 17.23 -12.92
C GLU A 43 -2.60 18.73 -13.17
N ARG A 44 -2.30 19.57 -12.17
CA ARG A 44 -2.39 21.03 -12.29
C ARG A 44 -1.44 21.58 -13.34
N LEU A 45 -0.21 21.07 -13.42
CA LEU A 45 0.75 21.50 -14.42
C LEU A 45 0.31 21.13 -15.85
N LEU A 46 -0.28 19.96 -16.04
CA LEU A 46 -0.82 19.52 -17.34
C LEU A 46 -2.03 20.36 -17.76
N ASP A 47 -2.94 20.65 -16.84
CA ASP A 47 -4.12 21.48 -17.08
C ASP A 47 -3.72 22.93 -17.41
N ARG A 48 -2.78 23.50 -16.64
CA ARG A 48 -2.27 24.86 -16.87
C ARG A 48 -1.56 24.99 -18.22
N LYS A 49 -0.94 23.92 -18.71
CA LYS A 49 -0.35 23.81 -20.05
C LYS A 49 -1.36 23.47 -21.15
N ARG A 50 -2.64 23.29 -20.80
CA ARG A 50 -3.73 22.87 -21.71
C ARG A 50 -3.46 21.55 -22.43
N VAL A 51 -2.73 20.63 -21.79
CA VAL A 51 -2.42 19.30 -22.34
C VAL A 51 -3.51 18.29 -21.99
N LEU A 52 -3.96 18.29 -20.73
CA LEU A 52 -4.98 17.37 -20.23
C LEU A 52 -5.81 18.11 -19.17
N PRO A 53 -7.12 18.31 -19.38
CA PRO A 53 -7.96 18.93 -18.36
C PRO A 53 -8.15 17.96 -17.19
N ARG A 54 -8.16 18.48 -15.96
CA ARG A 54 -8.32 17.65 -14.76
C ARG A 54 -9.59 16.79 -14.78
N GLN A 55 -10.68 17.33 -15.32
CA GLN A 55 -11.94 16.60 -15.43
C GLN A 55 -11.86 15.35 -16.33
N ALA A 56 -10.91 15.29 -17.27
CA ALA A 56 -10.69 14.08 -18.06
C ALA A 56 -10.13 12.93 -17.22
N ILE A 57 -9.37 13.23 -16.15
CA ILE A 57 -8.86 12.23 -15.21
C ILE A 57 -10.01 11.68 -14.36
N GLU A 58 -10.85 12.55 -13.82
CA GLU A 58 -12.02 12.17 -13.01
C GLU A 58 -13.04 11.30 -13.78
N ARG A 59 -13.18 11.56 -15.08
CA ARG A 59 -14.08 10.81 -15.96
C ARG A 59 -13.42 9.62 -16.66
N PHE A 60 -12.14 9.36 -16.38
CA PHE A 60 -11.41 8.31 -17.06
C PHE A 60 -11.98 6.93 -16.67
N ALA A 61 -12.59 6.27 -17.64
CA ALA A 61 -12.99 4.87 -17.54
C ALA A 61 -11.91 4.01 -18.21
N PRO A 62 -11.19 3.14 -17.48
CA PRO A 62 -10.24 2.22 -18.09
C PRO A 62 -10.96 1.25 -19.03
N ASP A 63 -10.38 1.03 -20.21
CA ASP A 63 -10.79 -0.07 -21.07
C ASP A 63 -10.34 -1.43 -20.49
N ALA A 64 -10.83 -2.53 -21.09
CA ALA A 64 -10.55 -3.87 -20.61
C ALA A 64 -9.03 -4.16 -20.54
N LYS A 65 -8.26 -3.64 -21.50
CA LYS A 65 -6.81 -3.78 -21.54
C LYS A 65 -6.14 -3.04 -20.38
N SER A 66 -6.46 -1.77 -20.19
CA SER A 66 -5.92 -0.93 -19.11
C SER A 66 -6.27 -1.48 -17.74
N ALA A 67 -7.48 -2.02 -17.59
CA ALA A 67 -7.93 -2.67 -16.36
C ALA A 67 -7.10 -3.94 -16.07
N ALA A 68 -6.89 -4.80 -17.06
CA ALA A 68 -6.08 -6.01 -16.93
C ALA A 68 -4.61 -5.68 -16.58
N GLU A 69 -4.02 -4.69 -17.26
CA GLU A 69 -2.65 -4.23 -16.96
C GLU A 69 -2.52 -3.66 -15.53
N ARG A 70 -3.54 -2.96 -15.03
CA ARG A 70 -3.57 -2.49 -13.64
C ARG A 70 -3.71 -3.64 -12.67
N ALA A 71 -4.56 -4.63 -12.97
CA ALA A 71 -4.73 -5.82 -12.13
C ALA A 71 -3.42 -6.61 -12.01
N ALA A 72 -2.75 -6.87 -13.14
CA ALA A 72 -1.46 -7.57 -13.17
C ALA A 72 -0.38 -6.81 -12.39
N ARG A 73 -0.28 -5.49 -12.57
CA ARG A 73 0.67 -4.66 -11.81
C ARG A 73 0.38 -4.66 -10.31
N ARG A 74 -0.88 -4.59 -9.91
CA ARG A 74 -1.26 -4.68 -8.48
C ARG A 74 -0.90 -6.04 -7.90
N ALA A 75 -1.23 -7.14 -8.59
CA ALA A 75 -0.90 -8.48 -8.15
C ALA A 75 0.62 -8.66 -7.96
N ALA A 76 1.42 -8.25 -8.95
CA ALA A 76 2.89 -8.31 -8.86
C ALA A 76 3.46 -7.42 -7.74
N TYR A 77 2.85 -6.25 -7.50
CA TYR A 77 3.25 -5.37 -6.40
C TYR A 77 2.96 -5.99 -5.03
N VAL A 78 1.75 -6.52 -4.85
CA VAL A 78 1.33 -7.19 -3.61
C VAL A 78 2.19 -8.41 -3.34
N ASP A 79 2.43 -9.26 -4.34
CA ASP A 79 3.31 -10.43 -4.22
C ASP A 79 4.70 -10.04 -3.73
N ARG A 80 5.33 -9.03 -4.35
CA ARG A 80 6.65 -8.56 -3.94
C ARG A 80 6.68 -8.01 -2.52
N VAL A 81 5.63 -7.31 -2.10
CA VAL A 81 5.55 -6.71 -0.75
C VAL A 81 5.32 -7.78 0.31
N LEU A 82 4.48 -8.78 0.02
CA LEU A 82 4.10 -9.83 0.98
C LEU A 82 5.03 -11.04 0.98
N ARG A 83 5.99 -11.13 0.06
CA ARG A 83 6.89 -12.29 -0.06
C ARG A 83 7.60 -12.68 1.24
N ALA A 84 8.03 -11.70 2.05
CA ALA A 84 8.66 -11.97 3.34
C ALA A 84 7.68 -12.60 4.35
N LEU A 85 6.44 -12.10 4.38
CA LEU A 85 5.37 -12.65 5.22
C LEU A 85 4.94 -14.05 4.76
N GLN A 86 4.89 -14.28 3.44
CA GLN A 86 4.60 -15.60 2.88
C GLN A 86 5.67 -16.63 3.28
N ALA A 87 6.96 -16.26 3.21
CA ALA A 87 8.05 -17.14 3.64
C ALA A 87 7.99 -17.46 5.14
N GLU A 88 7.70 -16.47 6.00
CA GLU A 88 7.49 -16.68 7.44
C GLU A 88 6.27 -17.59 7.71
N LEU A 89 5.19 -17.42 6.95
CA LEU A 89 3.99 -18.25 7.06
C LEU A 89 4.25 -19.69 6.60
N GLU A 90 4.98 -19.91 5.51
CA GLU A 90 5.40 -21.23 5.02
C GLU A 90 6.27 -21.97 6.04
N GLU A 91 7.16 -21.25 6.73
CA GLU A 91 8.00 -21.81 7.80
C GLU A 91 7.19 -22.19 9.05
N ILE A 92 6.20 -21.36 9.43
CA ILE A 92 5.32 -21.62 10.59
C ILE A 92 4.33 -22.76 10.31
N THR A 93 3.81 -22.84 9.08
CA THR A 93 2.74 -23.79 8.70
C THR A 93 3.25 -25.15 8.21
N GLY A 94 4.55 -25.27 7.93
CA GLY A 94 5.22 -26.54 7.66
C GLY A 94 4.57 -27.35 6.52
N THR A 95 4.81 -26.96 5.27
CA THR A 95 4.54 -27.73 4.03
C THR A 95 3.12 -28.30 3.81
N ASP A 96 2.13 -28.09 4.69
CA ASP A 96 0.82 -28.74 4.52
C ASP A 96 -0.36 -27.89 5.06
N MET A 97 -0.67 -26.77 4.38
CA MET A 97 -2.07 -26.31 4.26
C MET A 97 -2.27 -25.33 3.09
N PRO A 98 -3.16 -25.60 2.12
CA PRO A 98 -3.44 -24.68 1.02
C PRO A 98 -4.62 -23.77 1.42
N LEU A 99 -4.39 -22.79 2.29
CA LEU A 99 -5.41 -21.74 2.44
C LEU A 99 -5.28 -20.78 1.27
N THR A 100 -6.28 -20.83 0.39
CA THR A 100 -6.37 -19.97 -0.77
C THR A 100 -6.57 -18.51 -0.34
N ALA A 101 -6.18 -17.55 -1.19
CA ALA A 101 -6.25 -16.12 -0.87
C ALA A 101 -7.66 -15.65 -0.42
N GLU A 102 -8.72 -16.36 -0.80
CA GLU A 102 -10.09 -16.11 -0.34
C GLU A 102 -10.31 -16.45 1.13
N GLU A 103 -9.67 -17.50 1.65
CA GLU A 103 -9.82 -17.92 3.05
C GLU A 103 -9.10 -16.99 4.01
N VAL A 104 -7.98 -16.39 3.58
CA VAL A 104 -7.26 -15.37 4.37
C VAL A 104 -8.09 -14.09 4.51
N VAL A 105 -8.83 -13.69 3.46
CA VAL A 105 -9.73 -12.52 3.51
C VAL A 105 -10.90 -12.79 4.46
N ALA A 106 -11.45 -13.99 4.47
CA ALA A 106 -12.56 -14.36 5.36
C ALA A 106 -12.22 -14.32 6.86
N VAL A 107 -10.96 -14.62 7.23
CA VAL A 107 -10.49 -14.56 8.63
C VAL A 107 -10.30 -13.12 9.13
N VAL A 108 -10.08 -12.16 8.23
CA VAL A 108 -9.93 -10.75 8.59
C VAL A 108 -11.29 -10.05 8.77
N ASP A 109 -12.34 -10.59 8.14
CA ASP A 109 -13.72 -10.08 8.21
C ASP A 109 -14.56 -10.70 9.36
N SER A 110 -13.97 -11.58 10.19
CA SER A 110 -14.60 -12.20 11.37
C SER A 110 -14.12 -11.60 12.69
#